data_AF-A0A0U5GNY7-F1
#
_entry.id   AF-A0A0U5GNY7-F1
#
_cell.length_a   1.000
_cell.length_b   1.000
_cell.length_c   1.000
_cell.angle_alpha   90.00
_cell.angle_beta   90.00
_cell.angle_gamma   90.00
#
_symmetry.space_group_name_H-M   'P 1'
#
loop_
_entity.id
_entity.type
_entity.pdbx_description
1 polymer ?
#
loop_
_entity_poly.entity_id
_entity_poly.type
_entity_poly.pdbx_seq_one_letter_code
_entity_poly.pdbx_strand_id
1 'polypeptide(L)'
;MNSSFQEPHPSLSIADEGLTVLEGAVEGATAVDYVPLHGLNGNSKRTWTYESGEGGFFWPAQILTDIPGCRVMMFGYNALFERALVENTTTINAIA
;
A
#
# COMPACT_ATOMS: atom_id res chain seq x y z
N MET A 1 -3.80 6.29 -28.82
CA MET A 1 -3.42 5.45 -27.67
C MET A 1 -4.60 5.46 -26.73
N ASN A 2 -5.39 4.39 -26.74
CA ASN A 2 -6.58 4.31 -25.89
C ASN A 2 -6.13 3.76 -24.54
N SER A 3 -5.97 4.62 -23.52
CA SER A 3 -5.94 4.15 -22.14
C SER A 3 -7.39 3.88 -21.74
N SER A 4 -7.83 2.65 -21.92
CA SER A 4 -9.05 2.17 -21.27
C SER A 4 -8.83 2.29 -19.77
N PHE A 5 -9.47 3.29 -19.16
CA PHE A 5 -9.60 3.37 -17.72
C PHE A 5 -10.28 2.08 -17.25
N GLN A 6 -9.57 1.29 -16.45
CA GLN A 6 -10.09 0.06 -15.87
C GLN A 6 -11.25 0.44 -14.94
N GLU A 7 -12.41 -0.19 -15.14
CA GLU A 7 -13.55 -0.10 -14.23
C GLU A 7 -13.10 -0.32 -12.77
N PRO A 8 -13.68 0.38 -11.78
CA PRO A 8 -13.28 0.26 -10.40
C PRO A 8 -13.41 -1.22 -9.97
N HIS A 9 -12.27 -1.84 -9.66
CA HIS A 9 -12.25 -3.17 -9.08
C HIS A 9 -13.20 -3.20 -7.87
N PRO A 10 -14.03 -4.26 -7.71
CA PRO A 10 -14.91 -4.40 -6.55
C PRO A 10 -14.11 -4.10 -5.31
N SER A 11 -14.66 -3.29 -4.41
CA SER A 11 -13.92 -2.68 -3.30
C SER A 11 -13.17 -3.74 -2.48
N LEU A 12 -11.92 -4.00 -2.86
CA LEU A 12 -11.04 -4.96 -2.22
C LEU A 12 -10.82 -4.46 -0.78
N SER A 13 -11.29 -5.27 0.15
CA SER A 13 -11.09 -5.11 1.59
C SER A 13 -9.64 -5.47 1.90
N ILE A 14 -8.77 -4.47 1.92
CA ILE A 14 -7.37 -4.61 2.32
C ILE A 14 -7.29 -4.36 3.82
N ALA A 15 -6.79 -5.34 4.57
CA ALA A 15 -6.65 -5.22 6.01
C ALA A 15 -5.56 -4.19 6.36
N ASP A 16 -5.76 -3.46 7.46
CA ASP A 16 -4.77 -2.53 8.00
C ASP A 16 -3.56 -3.27 8.61
N GLU A 17 -3.75 -4.52 9.02
CA GLU A 17 -2.71 -5.39 9.58
C GLU A 17 -2.73 -6.79 8.95
N GLY A 18 -1.56 -7.41 8.88
CA GLY A 18 -1.40 -8.76 8.32
C GLY A 18 -1.39 -8.79 6.79
N LEU A 19 -1.49 -9.99 6.23
CA LEU A 19 -1.38 -10.23 4.78
C LEU A 19 -2.77 -10.33 4.15
N THR A 20 -3.05 -9.50 3.13
CA THR A 20 -4.23 -9.60 2.28
C THR A 20 -3.83 -9.97 0.86
N VAL A 21 -4.31 -11.10 0.34
CA VAL A 21 -4.13 -11.48 -1.06
C VAL A 21 -5.18 -10.76 -1.92
N LEU A 22 -4.75 -10.03 -2.95
CA LEU A 22 -5.68 -9.28 -3.82
C LEU A 22 -6.35 -10.20 -4.85
N GLU A 23 -5.56 -11.06 -5.49
CA GLU A 23 -5.98 -12.17 -6.36
C GLU A 23 -4.71 -12.95 -6.79
N GLY A 24 -4.90 -14.16 -7.34
CA GLY A 24 -3.82 -14.95 -7.93
C GLY A 24 -3.20 -15.96 -6.97
N ALA A 25 -3.79 -17.15 -6.88
CA ALA A 25 -3.05 -18.36 -6.56
C ALA A 25 -3.75 -19.53 -7.26
N VAL A 26 -3.59 -19.62 -8.58
CA VAL A 26 -3.84 -20.89 -9.26
C VAL A 26 -2.61 -21.75 -8.99
N GLU A 27 -2.80 -22.83 -8.24
CA GLU A 27 -1.75 -23.76 -7.85
C GLU A 27 -0.93 -24.20 -9.09
N GLY A 28 0.39 -24.02 -9.03
CA GLY A 28 1.32 -24.47 -10.07
C GLY A 28 1.63 -23.48 -11.21
N ALA A 29 1.05 -22.27 -11.23
CA ALA A 29 1.23 -21.29 -12.32
C ALA A 29 1.81 -19.93 -11.90
N THR A 30 2.25 -19.75 -10.65
CA THR A 30 2.69 -18.44 -10.16
C THR A 30 4.13 -18.12 -10.57
N ALA A 31 4.30 -17.11 -11.43
CA ALA A 31 5.62 -16.67 -11.88
C ALA A 31 6.37 -15.83 -10.84
N VAL A 32 5.65 -14.98 -10.08
CA VAL A 32 6.22 -14.02 -9.12
C VAL A 32 5.21 -13.71 -8.00
N ASP A 33 5.72 -13.55 -6.77
CA ASP A 33 5.00 -12.97 -5.64
C ASP A 33 5.40 -11.49 -5.46
N TYR A 34 4.41 -10.61 -5.35
CA TYR A 34 4.60 -9.18 -5.08
C TYR A 34 4.02 -8.81 -3.71
N VAL A 35 4.87 -8.30 -2.81
CA VAL A 35 4.49 -7.89 -1.44
C VAL A 35 4.87 -6.42 -1.21
N PRO A 36 3.96 -5.46 -1.43
CA PRO A 36 4.23 -4.06 -1.14
C PRO A 36 4.17 -3.79 0.36
N LEU A 37 5.20 -3.12 0.88
CA LEU A 37 5.33 -2.71 2.27
C LEU A 37 5.29 -1.19 2.38
N HIS A 38 4.33 -0.64 3.14
CA HIS A 38 4.23 0.80 3.33
C HIS A 38 5.24 1.29 4.38
N GLY A 39 5.65 2.55 4.29
CA GLY A 39 6.60 3.17 5.22
C GLY A 39 5.94 3.82 6.44
N LEU A 40 6.73 4.61 7.18
CA LEU A 40 6.28 5.38 8.35
C LEU A 40 5.05 6.24 8.03
N ASN A 41 4.08 6.24 8.94
CA ASN A 41 2.77 6.89 8.80
C ASN A 41 1.97 6.47 7.55
N GLY A 42 2.38 5.37 6.90
CA GLY A 42 1.68 4.79 5.76
C GLY A 42 0.52 3.89 6.17
N ASN A 43 -0.25 3.46 5.17
CA ASN A 43 -1.33 2.49 5.31
C ASN A 43 -1.25 1.49 4.14
N SER A 44 -1.59 0.23 4.44
CA SER A 44 -1.50 -0.90 3.50
C SER A 44 -2.22 -0.69 2.17
N LYS A 45 -3.29 0.10 2.13
CA LYS A 45 -3.99 0.47 0.90
C LYS A 45 -3.64 1.88 0.44
N ARG A 46 -3.84 2.86 1.33
CA ARG A 46 -3.83 4.29 0.97
C ARG A 46 -2.47 4.77 0.48
N THR A 47 -1.36 4.20 0.97
CA THR A 47 0.00 4.52 0.48
C THR A 47 0.16 4.26 -1.01
N TRP A 48 -0.61 3.33 -1.58
CA TRP A 48 -0.51 2.89 -2.96
C TRP A 48 -1.71 3.31 -3.82
N THR A 49 -2.65 4.04 -3.23
CA THR A 49 -3.78 4.61 -3.96
C THR A 49 -3.43 6.03 -4.37
N TYR A 50 -3.38 6.29 -5.66
CA TYR A 50 -3.48 7.64 -6.18
C TYR A 50 -4.95 8.07 -6.11
N GLU A 51 -5.28 9.11 -5.36
CA GLU A 51 -6.64 9.66 -5.31
C GLU A 51 -6.75 10.83 -6.27
N SER A 52 -7.67 10.76 -7.23
CA SER A 52 -8.00 11.85 -8.15
C SER A 52 -9.49 12.13 -8.11
N GLY A 53 -9.88 13.39 -8.35
CA GLY A 53 -11.29 13.80 -8.34
C GLY A 53 -12.18 13.09 -9.38
N GLU A 54 -11.58 12.44 -10.38
CA GLU A 54 -12.29 11.75 -11.47
C GLU A 54 -12.17 10.22 -11.39
N GLY A 55 -11.64 9.68 -10.29
CA GLY A 55 -11.42 8.24 -10.12
C GLY A 55 -10.00 8.00 -9.65
N GLY A 56 -9.85 7.52 -8.43
CA GLY A 56 -8.56 7.10 -7.91
C GLY A 56 -8.03 5.85 -8.64
N PHE A 57 -6.73 5.63 -8.55
CA PHE A 57 -6.04 4.48 -9.12
C PHE A 57 -5.22 3.77 -8.04
N PHE A 58 -5.55 2.51 -7.77
CA PHE A 58 -4.80 1.64 -6.87
C PHE A 58 -3.84 0.80 -7.70
N TRP A 59 -2.61 1.29 -7.86
CA TRP A 59 -1.66 0.71 -8.80
C TRP A 59 -1.23 -0.75 -8.50
N PRO A 60 -1.25 -1.27 -7.25
CA PRO A 60 -0.92 -2.67 -7.02
C PRO A 60 -1.85 -3.66 -7.73
N ALA A 61 -3.12 -3.29 -7.96
CA ALA A 61 -4.03 -4.12 -8.74
C ALA A 61 -3.62 -4.22 -10.23
N GLN A 62 -2.95 -3.20 -10.77
CA GLN A 62 -2.47 -3.20 -12.16
C GLN A 62 -1.41 -4.27 -12.43
N ILE A 63 -0.64 -4.66 -11.40
CA ILE A 63 0.38 -5.72 -11.53
C ILE A 63 -0.23 -7.05 -11.99
N LEU A 64 -1.47 -7.35 -11.58
CA LEU A 64 -2.18 -8.56 -12.01
C LEU A 64 -2.41 -8.61 -13.53
N THR A 65 -2.57 -7.43 -14.15
CA THR A 65 -2.71 -7.28 -15.61
C THR A 65 -1.35 -7.29 -16.30
N ASP A 66 -0.38 -6.56 -15.75
CA ASP A 66 0.94 -6.38 -16.37
C ASP A 66 1.79 -7.65 -16.29
N ILE A 67 1.59 -8.46 -15.25
CA ILE A 67 2.31 -9.72 -15.00
C ILE A 67 1.28 -10.84 -14.82
N PRO A 68 0.76 -11.43 -15.91
CA PRO A 68 -0.19 -12.52 -15.82
C PRO A 68 0.35 -13.70 -15.00
N GLY A 69 -0.46 -14.21 -14.08
CA GLY A 69 -0.09 -15.31 -13.19
C GLY A 69 0.77 -14.89 -11.99
N CYS A 70 1.03 -13.60 -11.77
CA CYS A 70 1.60 -13.18 -10.50
C CYS A 70 0.57 -13.28 -9.35
N ARG A 71 1.08 -13.22 -8.13
CA ARG A 71 0.28 -13.06 -6.92
C ARG A 71 0.64 -11.75 -6.25
N VAL A 72 -0.36 -10.94 -5.92
CA VAL A 72 -0.16 -9.67 -5.21
C VAL A 72 -0.73 -9.77 -3.80
N MET A 73 0.09 -9.48 -2.80
CA MET A 73 -0.27 -9.59 -1.39
C MET A 73 0.08 -8.30 -0.66
N MET A 74 -0.92 -7.58 -0.18
CA MET A 74 -0.73 -6.37 0.63
C MET A 74 -0.38 -6.77 2.05
N PHE A 75 0.68 -6.20 2.62
CA PHE A 75 1.00 -6.41 4.03
C PHE A 75 0.84 -5.10 4.81
N GLY A 76 -0.04 -5.13 5.80
CA GLY A 76 -0.28 -4.03 6.72
C GLY A 76 0.38 -4.26 8.07
N TYR A 77 0.85 -3.17 8.68
CA TYR A 77 1.34 -3.16 10.06
C TYR A 77 1.19 -1.75 10.65
N ASN A 78 1.20 -1.63 11.98
CA ASN A 78 1.22 -0.32 12.61
C ASN A 78 2.56 0.39 12.31
N ALA A 79 2.52 1.35 11.38
CA ALA A 79 3.66 2.17 11.00
C ALA A 79 3.60 3.59 11.56
N LEU A 80 2.70 3.86 12.53
CA LEU A 80 2.60 5.18 13.14
C LEU A 80 3.93 5.54 13.81
N PHE A 81 4.53 6.62 13.31
CA PHE A 81 5.68 7.22 13.95
C PHE A 81 5.18 8.28 14.91
N GLU A 82 4.79 7.84 16.12
CA GLU A 82 4.64 8.80 17.21
C GLU A 82 6.04 9.35 17.51
N ARG A 83 6.17 10.67 17.43
CA ARG A 83 7.30 11.40 18.00
C ARG A 83 7.44 10.96 19.47
N ALA A 84 8.31 10.01 19.76
CA ALA A 84 9.06 9.97 21.02
C ALA A 84 10.01 11.20 21.14
N LEU A 85 9.61 12.34 20.57
CA LEU A 85 10.26 13.64 20.65
C LEU A 85 9.57 14.54 21.69
N VAL A 86 8.54 14.06 22.41
CA VAL A 86 8.02 14.78 23.58
C VAL A 86 9.01 14.70 24.76
N GLU A 87 9.85 13.66 24.85
CA GLU A 87 10.79 13.50 25.97
C GLU A 87 12.20 14.07 25.73
N ASN A 88 12.56 14.46 24.50
CA ASN A 88 13.88 15.04 24.18
C ASN A 88 13.82 16.52 23.77
N THR A 89 12.87 17.29 24.31
CA THR A 89 12.94 18.75 24.22
C THR A 89 14.02 19.22 25.20
N THR A 90 15.29 19.19 24.77
CA THR A 90 16.37 19.86 25.48
C THR A 90 16.16 21.36 25.33
N THR A 91 15.44 21.96 26.27
CA THR A 91 15.40 23.40 26.42
C THR A 91 16.81 23.86 26.78
N ILE A 92 17.58 24.32 25.78
CA ILE A 92 18.81 25.08 26.05
C ILE A 92 18.33 26.44 26.54
N ASN A 93 18.25 26.60 27.86
CA ASN A 93 18.24 27.94 28.45
C ASN A 93 19.58 28.57 28.11
N ALA A 94 19.59 29.38 27.05
CA ALA A 94 20.69 30.26 26.75
C ALA A 94 20.96 31.12 27.99
N ILE A 95 22.18 31.01 28.50
CA ILE A 95 22.75 31.90 29.49
C ILE A 95 22.79 33.30 28.85
N ALA A 96 21.99 34.22 29.38
CA ALA A 96 22.17 35.66 29.28
C ALA A 96 21.49 36.33 30.47
#